data_AF-A0A2T4AWX1-F1
#
_entry.id   AF-A0A2T4AWX1-F1
#
_cell.length_a   1.000
_cell.length_b   1.000
_cell.length_c   1.000
_cell.angle_alpha   90.00
_cell.angle_beta   90.00
_cell.angle_gamma   90.00
#
_symmetry.space_group_name_H-M   'P 1'
#
loop_
_entity.id
_entity.type
_entity.pdbx_description
1 polymer ?
#
loop_
_entity_poly.entity_id
_entity_poly.type
_entity_poly.pdbx_seq_one_letter_code
_entity_poly.pdbx_strand_id
1 'polypeptide(L)'
;RVKPGWLDIDAMRDAAKRYEGEHDFRNLCKVDPAKQITNFKRRMFESDIVEVEDAASALPYLQAAGFAPENLEALDSSSSSSAAASGGRKGVYPKVYYFHVRGSAFLWHQIRHMVAVLFLVGQGLEKPSVVSELLDVERNPRRPNYVMADEVPLVLWDCIFPSDLSASAEAHREDDALRWVYVGDDGPSGRFGQFGIMDDAWQMWREKKMDEVLAGQLLQHVSKQGNNNNGVAKAVTTSAAVAASVKVFEGGNGGRLSGKYPGVMNMKLLESADEQNDKYARRKGYKDAEDMRAQKGFKSAKAEEDTTMADE
;
A
#
# COMPACT_ATOMS: atom_id res chain seq x y z
N ARG A 1 -19.46 4.93 11.27
CA ARG A 1 -18.19 4.18 11.44
C ARG A 1 -18.31 2.90 10.65
N VAL A 2 -17.32 2.57 9.83
CA VAL A 2 -17.36 1.36 8.99
C VAL A 2 -17.33 0.13 9.89
N LYS A 3 -18.07 -0.92 9.49
CA LYS A 3 -18.09 -2.18 10.24
C LYS A 3 -16.69 -2.82 10.21
N PRO A 4 -16.18 -3.37 11.33
CA PRO A 4 -14.85 -3.98 11.34
C PRO A 4 -14.70 -5.06 10.26
N GLY A 5 -13.60 -5.00 9.50
CA GLY A 5 -13.34 -5.89 8.37
C GLY A 5 -13.87 -5.40 7.02
N TRP A 6 -14.63 -4.30 6.99
CA TRP A 6 -15.05 -3.62 5.77
C TRP A 6 -14.28 -2.31 5.58
N LEU A 7 -14.22 -1.84 4.33
CA LEU A 7 -13.53 -0.61 3.94
C LEU A 7 -14.48 0.33 3.18
N ASP A 8 -14.40 1.61 3.48
CA ASP A 8 -15.01 2.70 2.71
C ASP A 8 -14.08 3.10 1.56
N ILE A 9 -14.37 2.56 0.38
CA ILE A 9 -13.53 2.72 -0.81
C ILE A 9 -13.53 4.16 -1.31
N ASP A 10 -14.64 4.89 -1.22
CA ASP A 10 -14.72 6.27 -1.70
C ASP A 10 -13.92 7.21 -0.81
N ALA A 11 -13.95 7.00 0.51
CA ALA A 11 -13.06 7.70 1.42
C ALA A 11 -11.58 7.39 1.13
N MET A 12 -11.25 6.14 0.79
CA MET A 12 -9.89 5.78 0.39
C MET A 12 -9.47 6.44 -0.93
N ARG A 13 -10.39 6.56 -1.91
CA ARG A 13 -10.13 7.27 -3.18
C ARG A 13 -9.88 8.76 -2.96
N ASP A 14 -10.70 9.44 -2.15
CA ASP A 14 -10.45 10.84 -1.75
C ASP A 14 -9.06 10.98 -1.10
N ALA A 15 -8.74 10.10 -0.15
CA ALA A 15 -7.44 10.11 0.51
C ALA A 15 -6.28 9.85 -0.47
N ALA A 16 -6.43 8.90 -1.39
CA ALA A 16 -5.44 8.57 -2.41
C ALA A 16 -5.16 9.76 -3.33
N LYS A 17 -6.22 10.42 -3.81
CA LYS A 17 -6.09 11.58 -4.70
C LYS A 17 -5.29 12.73 -4.10
N ARG A 18 -5.29 12.87 -2.77
CA ARG A 18 -4.49 13.89 -2.06
C ARG A 18 -2.98 13.65 -2.13
N TYR A 19 -2.54 12.45 -2.53
CA TYR A 19 -1.12 12.18 -2.76
C TYR A 19 -0.62 12.72 -4.11
N GLU A 20 -1.51 12.98 -5.07
CA GLU A 20 -1.13 13.48 -6.40
C GLU A 20 -0.48 14.87 -6.32
N GLY A 21 0.50 15.12 -7.18
CA GLY A 21 1.29 16.34 -7.19
C GLY A 21 2.67 16.19 -6.54
N GLU A 22 3.32 17.32 -6.27
CA GLU A 22 4.65 17.37 -5.67
C GLU A 22 4.57 17.73 -4.19
N HIS A 23 4.99 16.81 -3.32
CA HIS A 23 4.89 16.95 -1.87
C HIS A 23 6.14 16.44 -1.17
N ASP A 24 6.33 16.84 0.09
CA ASP A 24 7.33 16.26 0.98
C ASP A 24 6.76 15.04 1.71
N PHE A 25 7.32 13.86 1.43
CA PHE A 25 6.82 12.58 1.92
C PHE A 25 7.56 12.07 3.16
N ARG A 26 8.28 12.92 3.92
CA ARG A 26 9.05 12.48 5.12
C ARG A 26 8.19 11.80 6.20
N ASN A 27 6.93 12.22 6.33
CA ASN A 27 5.98 11.63 7.27
C ASN A 27 5.35 10.34 6.75
N LEU A 28 5.62 9.98 5.50
CA LEU A 28 5.11 8.81 4.81
C LEU A 28 6.25 7.92 4.31
N CYS A 29 7.44 7.97 4.92
CA CYS A 29 8.55 7.09 4.57
C CYS A 29 9.33 6.70 5.81
N LYS A 30 10.20 5.69 5.67
CA LYS A 30 11.23 5.39 6.66
C LYS A 30 12.50 6.17 6.32
N VAL A 31 13.13 6.73 7.33
CA VAL A 31 14.43 7.40 7.18
C VAL A 31 15.51 6.34 7.32
N ASP A 32 16.45 6.30 6.37
CA ASP A 32 17.70 5.54 6.48
C ASP A 32 18.84 6.52 6.78
N PRO A 33 19.31 6.60 8.04
CA PRO A 33 20.39 7.50 8.41
C PRO A 33 21.71 7.18 7.73
N ALA A 34 21.91 5.98 7.18
CA ALA A 34 23.14 5.67 6.45
C ALA A 34 23.22 6.39 5.10
N LYS A 35 22.06 6.65 4.49
CA LYS A 35 21.94 7.33 3.18
C LYS A 35 22.04 8.85 3.29
N GLN A 36 21.82 9.42 4.49
CA GLN A 36 21.95 10.86 4.74
C GLN A 36 21.12 11.70 3.77
N ILE A 37 19.92 11.23 3.41
CA ILE A 37 19.03 11.93 2.48
C ILE A 37 18.50 13.21 3.12
N THR A 38 18.43 14.28 2.34
CA THR A 38 17.87 15.58 2.74
C THR A 38 16.66 16.00 1.90
N ASN A 39 16.46 15.37 0.74
CA ASN A 39 15.34 15.65 -0.15
C ASN A 39 14.28 14.56 -0.07
N PHE A 40 13.16 14.91 0.56
CA PHE A 40 11.98 14.07 0.71
C PHE A 40 10.85 14.44 -0.27
N LYS A 41 11.07 15.41 -1.16
CA LYS A 41 10.08 15.78 -2.16
C LYS A 41 9.99 14.72 -3.25
N ARG A 42 8.78 14.30 -3.58
CA ARG A 42 8.49 13.39 -4.70
C ARG A 42 7.26 13.88 -5.44
N ARG A 43 7.19 13.55 -6.73
CA ARG A 43 6.04 13.88 -7.58
C ARG A 43 5.26 12.61 -7.89
N MET A 44 4.02 12.56 -7.43
CA MET A 44 3.07 11.51 -7.76
C MET A 44 2.24 12.01 -8.95
N PHE A 45 2.24 11.26 -10.04
CA PHE A 45 1.48 11.58 -11.24
C PHE A 45 0.04 11.09 -11.14
N GLU A 46 -0.15 9.88 -10.62
CA GLU A 46 -1.46 9.24 -10.47
C GLU A 46 -1.53 8.55 -9.11
N SER A 47 -2.68 8.64 -8.47
CA SER A 47 -2.97 7.93 -7.23
C SER A 47 -4.46 7.63 -7.11
N ASP A 48 -4.84 6.35 -7.06
CA ASP A 48 -6.23 5.93 -6.96
C ASP A 48 -6.40 4.53 -6.34
N ILE A 49 -7.64 4.20 -5.94
CA ILE A 49 -8.05 2.85 -5.55
C ILE A 49 -8.95 2.27 -6.64
N VAL A 50 -8.46 1.21 -7.28
CA VAL A 50 -9.09 0.62 -8.46
C VAL A 50 -9.56 -0.80 -8.11
N GLU A 51 -10.80 -1.11 -8.49
CA GLU A 51 -11.35 -2.48 -8.35
C GLU A 51 -10.71 -3.38 -9.40
N VAL A 52 -10.34 -4.61 -9.00
CA VAL A 52 -9.88 -5.62 -9.94
C VAL A 52 -11.10 -6.37 -10.47
N GLU A 53 -11.36 -6.20 -11.76
CA GLU A 53 -12.43 -6.93 -12.44
C GLU A 53 -12.23 -8.44 -12.33
N ASP A 54 -13.33 -9.19 -12.16
CA ASP A 54 -13.36 -10.65 -12.10
C ASP A 54 -12.51 -11.34 -11.01
N ALA A 55 -11.93 -10.59 -10.07
CA ALA A 55 -11.12 -11.14 -8.97
C ALA A 55 -11.89 -11.36 -7.66
N ALA A 56 -13.20 -11.09 -7.63
CA ALA A 56 -14.02 -11.29 -6.43
C ALA A 56 -14.20 -12.78 -6.10
N SER A 57 -14.10 -13.12 -4.81
CA SER A 57 -14.39 -14.49 -4.32
C SER A 57 -15.85 -14.58 -3.87
N ALA A 58 -16.51 -15.72 -4.08
CA ALA A 58 -17.86 -15.96 -3.59
C ALA A 58 -17.84 -16.59 -2.19
N LEU A 59 -17.89 -15.75 -1.15
CA LEU A 59 -18.06 -16.18 0.24
C LEU A 59 -19.44 -15.75 0.79
N PRO A 60 -20.49 -16.57 0.61
CA PRO A 60 -21.87 -16.17 0.91
C PRO A 60 -22.13 -15.73 2.36
N TYR A 61 -21.36 -16.26 3.32
CA TYR A 61 -21.57 -15.95 4.74
C TYR A 61 -21.28 -14.48 5.07
N LEU A 62 -20.47 -13.77 4.27
CA LEU A 62 -20.18 -12.35 4.48
C LEU A 62 -21.42 -11.47 4.31
N GLN A 63 -22.42 -11.95 3.60
CA GLN A 63 -23.70 -11.27 3.40
C GLN A 63 -24.73 -11.60 4.49
N ALA A 64 -24.44 -12.57 5.36
CA ALA A 64 -25.35 -12.93 6.44
C ALA A 64 -25.43 -11.83 7.51
N ALA A 65 -26.58 -11.78 8.20
CA ALA A 65 -26.79 -10.89 9.33
C ALA A 65 -25.68 -11.08 10.39
N GLY A 66 -25.10 -9.98 10.87
CA GLY A 66 -23.97 -10.00 11.79
C GLY A 66 -22.59 -9.86 11.11
N PHE A 67 -22.45 -10.15 9.82
CA PHE A 67 -21.20 -9.97 9.06
C PHE A 67 -21.23 -8.78 8.10
N ALA A 68 -22.35 -8.59 7.39
CA ALA A 68 -22.56 -7.45 6.50
C ALA A 68 -22.78 -6.14 7.28
N PRO A 69 -22.36 -4.98 6.76
CA PRO A 69 -22.79 -3.67 7.26
C PRO A 69 -24.29 -3.46 6.98
N GLU A 70 -24.96 -2.66 7.80
CA GLU A 70 -26.41 -2.38 7.68
C GLU A 70 -26.76 -1.71 6.34
N ASN A 71 -25.81 -0.99 5.73
CA ASN A 71 -25.95 -0.24 4.49
C ASN A 71 -25.16 -0.85 3.32
N LEU A 72 -25.04 -2.18 3.26
CA LEU A 72 -24.25 -2.88 2.23
C LEU A 72 -24.66 -2.50 0.79
N GLU A 73 -25.95 -2.33 0.52
CA GLU A 73 -26.45 -1.96 -0.81
C GLU A 73 -25.97 -0.56 -1.25
N ALA A 74 -25.88 0.40 -0.33
CA ALA A 74 -25.37 1.74 -0.62
C ALA A 74 -23.87 1.74 -0.94
N LEU A 75 -23.10 0.88 -0.25
CA LEU A 75 -21.67 0.66 -0.49
C LEU A 75 -21.39 -0.01 -1.85
N ASP A 76 -22.28 -0.88 -2.34
CA ASP A 76 -22.11 -1.52 -3.65
C ASP A 76 -22.40 -0.53 -4.79
N SER A 77 -23.38 0.37 -4.61
CA SER A 77 -23.76 1.36 -5.63
C SER A 77 -22.74 2.48 -5.86
N SER A 78 -21.95 2.88 -4.85
CA SER A 78 -21.00 3.98 -5.00
C SER A 78 -19.72 3.59 -5.75
N SER A 79 -19.45 2.30 -5.90
CA SER A 79 -18.32 1.77 -6.68
C SER A 79 -18.49 1.87 -8.21
N SER A 80 -19.62 2.36 -8.73
CA SER A 80 -20.01 2.28 -10.15
C SER A 80 -19.87 3.57 -10.96
N SER A 81 -18.74 4.29 -10.86
CA SER A 81 -18.51 5.52 -11.65
C SER A 81 -17.67 5.35 -12.92
N SER A 82 -17.36 4.13 -13.38
CA SER A 82 -16.83 3.93 -14.74
C SER A 82 -17.04 2.51 -15.25
N ALA A 83 -17.42 2.41 -16.53
CA ALA A 83 -17.69 1.20 -17.33
C ALA A 83 -19.09 0.56 -17.20
N ALA A 84 -20.06 1.23 -17.80
CA ALA A 84 -21.22 0.56 -18.38
C ALA A 84 -20.78 -0.25 -19.62
N ALA A 85 -20.42 -1.53 -19.47
CA ALA A 85 -20.47 -2.55 -20.53
C ALA A 85 -19.96 -3.96 -20.12
N SER A 86 -20.33 -4.50 -18.96
CA SER A 86 -20.40 -5.96 -18.76
C SER A 86 -21.16 -6.24 -17.45
N GLY A 87 -21.96 -7.30 -17.40
CA GLY A 87 -22.85 -7.61 -16.28
C GLY A 87 -22.11 -8.04 -15.01
N GLY A 88 -21.48 -7.09 -14.32
CA GLY A 88 -20.82 -7.30 -13.02
C GLY A 88 -21.81 -7.91 -12.02
N ARG A 89 -21.41 -9.01 -11.39
CA ARG A 89 -22.20 -9.69 -10.36
C ARG A 89 -22.33 -8.77 -9.14
N LYS A 90 -23.38 -7.96 -9.10
CA LYS A 90 -23.82 -7.23 -7.89
C LYS A 90 -23.85 -8.21 -6.71
N GLY A 91 -23.16 -7.87 -5.62
CA GLY A 91 -23.12 -8.69 -4.41
C GLY A 91 -22.28 -9.96 -4.45
N VAL A 92 -21.00 -9.92 -4.85
CA VAL A 92 -20.03 -11.00 -4.56
C VAL A 92 -18.89 -10.42 -3.73
N TYR A 93 -18.63 -11.01 -2.55
CA TYR A 93 -17.61 -10.54 -1.61
C TYR A 93 -16.73 -11.69 -1.10
N PRO A 94 -15.45 -11.41 -0.81
CA PRO A 94 -14.78 -10.11 -0.89
C PRO A 94 -14.48 -9.67 -2.34
N LYS A 95 -14.58 -8.36 -2.58
CA LYS A 95 -14.05 -7.71 -3.78
C LYS A 95 -12.55 -7.46 -3.60
N VAL A 96 -11.80 -7.39 -4.70
CA VAL A 96 -10.36 -7.13 -4.70
C VAL A 96 -10.10 -5.74 -5.27
N TYR A 97 -9.24 -4.97 -4.60
CA TYR A 97 -8.83 -3.64 -5.02
C TYR A 97 -7.31 -3.55 -4.96
N TYR A 98 -6.74 -2.70 -5.80
CA TYR A 98 -5.33 -2.31 -5.71
C TYR A 98 -5.19 -0.80 -5.60
N PHE A 99 -4.10 -0.38 -4.97
CA PHE A 99 -3.70 1.02 -4.93
C PHE A 99 -2.86 1.31 -6.17
N HIS A 100 -3.45 1.99 -7.15
CA HIS A 100 -2.74 2.44 -8.33
C HIS A 100 -1.94 3.70 -7.96
N VAL A 101 -0.62 3.63 -8.09
CA VAL A 101 0.24 4.78 -7.85
C VAL A 101 1.36 4.82 -8.88
N ARG A 102 1.48 5.98 -9.54
CA ARG A 102 2.55 6.29 -10.49
C ARG A 102 3.25 7.55 -10.05
N GLY A 103 4.58 7.52 -10.01
CA GLY A 103 5.39 8.64 -9.56
C GLY A 103 6.79 8.59 -10.17
N SER A 104 7.51 9.69 -10.09
CA SER A 104 8.87 9.77 -10.66
C SER A 104 9.89 8.91 -9.90
N ALA A 105 9.75 8.85 -8.57
CA ALA A 105 10.53 8.02 -7.68
C ALA A 105 9.82 7.91 -6.33
N PHE A 106 10.22 6.93 -5.52
CA PHE A 106 9.67 6.71 -4.18
C PHE A 106 10.78 6.67 -3.13
N LEU A 107 10.48 7.15 -1.92
CA LEU A 107 11.33 7.03 -0.75
C LEU A 107 11.25 5.62 -0.15
N TRP A 108 12.18 5.29 0.75
CA TRP A 108 12.21 3.99 1.40
C TRP A 108 10.92 3.74 2.20
N HIS A 109 10.26 2.62 1.90
CA HIS A 109 8.93 2.24 2.43
C HIS A 109 7.79 3.24 2.15
N GLN A 110 7.93 4.16 1.20
CA GLN A 110 6.93 5.21 0.98
C GLN A 110 5.54 4.66 0.69
N ILE A 111 5.44 3.75 -0.28
CA ILE A 111 4.15 3.17 -0.71
C ILE A 111 3.45 2.43 0.43
N ARG A 112 4.19 1.65 1.22
CA ARG A 112 3.63 0.92 2.37
C ARG A 112 3.08 1.85 3.44
N HIS A 113 3.70 3.01 3.62
CA HIS A 113 3.22 4.04 4.53
C HIS A 113 2.00 4.79 3.98
N MET A 114 1.94 5.05 2.67
CA MET A 114 0.76 5.61 2.01
C MET A 114 -0.44 4.67 2.17
N VAL A 115 -0.28 3.39 1.80
CA VAL A 115 -1.33 2.38 1.91
C VAL A 115 -1.79 2.17 3.36
N ALA A 116 -0.88 2.25 4.34
CA ALA A 116 -1.27 2.18 5.76
C ALA A 116 -2.26 3.26 6.15
N VAL A 117 -2.03 4.51 5.71
CA VAL A 117 -2.94 5.63 5.97
C VAL A 117 -4.26 5.44 5.25
N LEU A 118 -4.24 4.93 4.01
CA LEU A 118 -5.47 4.59 3.27
C LEU A 118 -6.28 3.51 4.01
N PHE A 119 -5.65 2.49 4.60
CA PHE A 119 -6.37 1.52 5.43
C PHE A 119 -7.01 2.16 6.66
N LEU A 120 -6.35 3.12 7.31
CA LEU A 120 -6.94 3.84 8.46
C LEU A 120 -8.16 4.67 8.04
N VAL A 121 -8.09 5.31 6.88
CA VAL A 121 -9.23 6.04 6.30
C VAL A 121 -10.36 5.09 5.91
N GLY A 122 -10.06 4.01 5.20
CA GLY A 122 -11.06 3.03 4.75
C GLY A 122 -11.77 2.33 5.90
N GLN A 123 -11.08 2.09 7.03
CA GLN A 123 -11.71 1.56 8.25
C GLN A 123 -12.55 2.61 9.00
N GLY A 124 -12.58 3.86 8.53
CA GLY A 124 -13.25 4.99 9.17
C GLY A 124 -12.62 5.39 10.50
N LEU A 125 -11.32 5.10 10.69
CA LEU A 125 -10.55 5.52 11.86
C LEU A 125 -9.97 6.92 11.68
N GLU A 126 -9.69 7.29 10.43
CA GLU A 126 -9.21 8.60 10.03
C GLU A 126 -10.09 9.22 8.93
N LYS A 127 -10.04 10.54 8.81
CA LYS A 127 -10.65 11.27 7.69
C LYS A 127 -9.66 11.34 6.52
N PRO A 128 -10.11 11.43 5.26
CA PRO A 128 -9.22 11.63 4.11
C PRO A 128 -8.25 12.81 4.25
N SER A 129 -8.66 13.87 4.99
CA SER A 129 -7.82 15.05 5.28
C SER A 129 -6.52 14.74 6.01
N VAL A 130 -6.41 13.59 6.71
CA VAL A 130 -5.18 13.17 7.39
C VAL A 130 -3.99 13.09 6.43
N VAL A 131 -4.23 12.75 5.16
CA VAL A 131 -3.19 12.72 4.12
C VAL A 131 -2.61 14.12 3.93
N SER A 132 -3.47 15.12 3.78
CA SER A 132 -3.06 16.52 3.65
C SER A 132 -2.31 17.01 4.90
N GLU A 133 -2.73 16.59 6.10
CA GLU A 133 -2.04 16.93 7.35
C GLU A 133 -0.65 16.30 7.45
N LEU A 134 -0.47 15.05 6.98
CA LEU A 134 0.82 14.38 6.97
C LEU A 134 1.79 14.95 5.92
N LEU A 135 1.27 15.43 4.79
CA LEU A 135 2.08 16.09 3.74
C LEU A 135 2.46 17.53 4.11
N ASP A 136 1.72 18.17 5.02
CA ASP A 136 2.04 19.49 5.56
C ASP A 136 3.15 19.39 6.63
N VAL A 137 4.39 19.46 6.14
CA VAL A 137 5.60 19.37 6.97
C VAL A 137 5.85 20.63 7.81
N GLU A 138 5.37 21.80 7.37
CA GLU A 138 5.54 23.04 8.13
C GLU A 138 4.73 22.96 9.44
N ARG A 139 3.51 22.45 9.35
CA ARG A 139 2.66 22.21 10.51
C ARG A 139 3.06 20.95 11.28
N ASN A 140 3.46 19.90 10.59
CA ASN A 140 3.77 18.59 11.17
C ASN A 140 5.18 18.12 10.78
N PRO A 141 6.24 18.67 11.40
CA PRO A 141 7.63 18.40 10.98
C PRO A 141 8.14 17.00 11.33
N ARG A 142 7.41 16.25 12.17
CA ARG A 142 7.81 14.93 12.66
C ARG A 142 6.75 13.88 12.34
N ARG A 143 7.23 12.70 11.94
CA ARG A 143 6.38 11.57 11.61
C ARG A 143 5.71 10.97 12.85
N PRO A 144 4.37 10.80 12.87
CA PRO A 144 3.71 10.01 13.91
C PRO A 144 4.05 8.52 13.79
N ASN A 145 4.15 7.82 14.92
CA ASN A 145 4.52 6.41 14.95
C ASN A 145 3.34 5.46 14.66
N TYR A 146 2.79 5.56 13.44
CA TYR A 146 1.82 4.60 12.92
C TYR A 146 2.53 3.40 12.26
N VAL A 147 1.81 2.28 12.12
CA VAL A 147 2.36 1.04 11.57
C VAL A 147 2.18 1.02 10.06
N MET A 148 3.23 0.61 9.34
CA MET A 148 3.20 0.47 7.88
C MET A 148 2.42 -0.76 7.43
N ALA A 149 1.89 -0.74 6.20
CA ALA A 149 1.16 -1.86 5.65
C ALA A 149 2.06 -3.08 5.41
N ASP A 150 1.46 -4.25 5.27
CA ASP A 150 2.16 -5.48 4.90
C ASP A 150 2.91 -5.33 3.56
N GLU A 151 4.00 -6.09 3.36
CA GLU A 151 4.80 -6.05 2.14
C GLU A 151 4.34 -7.02 1.07
N VAL A 152 3.69 -8.10 1.46
CA VAL A 152 3.33 -9.19 0.55
C VAL A 152 2.57 -8.71 -0.70
N PRO A 153 1.60 -7.78 -0.63
CA PRO A 153 0.84 -7.36 -1.81
C PRO A 153 1.52 -6.25 -2.64
N LEU A 154 2.74 -5.82 -2.31
CA LEU A 154 3.43 -4.78 -3.06
C LEU A 154 4.10 -5.35 -4.31
N VAL A 155 3.59 -4.98 -5.47
CA VAL A 155 4.10 -5.43 -6.78
C VAL A 155 4.58 -4.23 -7.57
N LEU A 156 5.82 -4.28 -8.07
CA LEU A 156 6.26 -3.36 -9.12
C LEU A 156 5.63 -3.84 -10.42
N TRP A 157 4.67 -3.09 -10.92
CA TRP A 157 3.90 -3.46 -12.11
C TRP A 157 4.61 -3.09 -13.41
N ASP A 158 5.03 -1.83 -13.52
CA ASP A 158 5.56 -1.30 -14.77
C ASP A 158 6.57 -0.15 -14.55
N CYS A 159 7.46 0.03 -15.52
CA CYS A 159 8.46 1.08 -15.59
C CYS A 159 8.48 1.66 -17.02
N ILE A 160 8.10 2.92 -17.16
CA ILE A 160 8.04 3.60 -18.46
C ILE A 160 9.38 4.30 -18.72
N PHE A 161 10.01 4.00 -19.86
CA PHE A 161 11.29 4.58 -20.25
C PHE A 161 11.10 5.53 -21.44
N PRO A 162 11.47 6.81 -21.32
CA PRO A 162 11.34 7.74 -22.42
C PRO A 162 12.37 7.46 -23.53
N SER A 163 11.98 7.71 -24.77
CA SER A 163 12.86 7.62 -25.94
C SER A 163 13.92 8.72 -25.94
N ASP A 164 13.53 9.89 -25.46
CA ASP A 164 14.40 11.02 -25.21
C ASP A 164 14.59 11.23 -23.70
N LEU A 165 15.81 11.00 -23.22
CA LEU A 165 16.19 11.20 -21.81
C LEU A 165 16.02 12.65 -21.35
N SER A 166 16.03 13.62 -22.28
CA SER A 166 15.81 15.04 -21.99
C SER A 166 14.34 15.38 -21.73
N ALA A 167 13.40 14.55 -22.21
CA ALA A 167 11.95 14.71 -22.00
C ALA A 167 11.45 14.10 -20.68
N SER A 168 12.37 13.69 -19.78
CA SER A 168 12.11 12.88 -18.58
C SER A 168 11.21 13.50 -17.50
N ALA A 169 10.70 14.72 -17.67
CA ALA A 169 9.88 15.45 -16.68
C ALA A 169 8.34 15.48 -16.90
N GLU A 170 7.82 15.08 -18.06
CA GLU A 170 6.39 15.16 -18.37
C GLU A 170 5.53 14.12 -17.60
N ALA A 171 4.33 14.54 -17.16
CA ALA A 171 3.47 13.80 -16.23
C ALA A 171 2.68 12.64 -16.87
N HIS A 172 2.34 12.73 -18.15
CA HIS A 172 1.67 11.67 -18.90
C HIS A 172 2.57 11.27 -20.07
N ARG A 173 3.16 10.08 -20.00
CA ARG A 173 3.88 9.48 -21.13
C ARG A 173 3.25 8.14 -21.43
N GLU A 174 2.75 8.00 -22.64
CA GLU A 174 2.30 6.72 -23.21
C GLU A 174 3.40 6.06 -24.05
N ASP A 175 4.44 6.81 -24.42
CA ASP A 175 5.53 6.33 -25.26
C ASP A 175 6.61 5.64 -24.39
N ASP A 176 6.44 4.34 -24.15
CA ASP A 176 7.53 3.48 -23.70
C ASP A 176 8.46 3.15 -24.87
N ALA A 177 9.69 3.62 -24.79
CA ALA A 177 10.68 3.46 -25.85
C ALA A 177 11.34 2.09 -25.87
N LEU A 178 11.17 1.29 -24.81
CA LEU A 178 11.75 -0.04 -24.77
C LEU A 178 10.92 -1.01 -25.61
N ARG A 179 11.61 -1.72 -26.49
CA ARG A 179 11.06 -2.91 -27.12
C ARG A 179 11.11 -4.06 -26.11
N TRP A 180 9.98 -4.35 -25.49
CA TRP A 180 9.83 -5.53 -24.64
C TRP A 180 9.96 -6.82 -25.46
N VAL A 181 10.81 -7.72 -25.00
CA VAL A 181 10.95 -9.09 -25.53
C VAL A 181 10.37 -10.02 -24.47
N TYR A 182 9.26 -10.68 -24.78
CA TYR A 182 8.59 -11.56 -23.84
C TYR A 182 9.06 -13.01 -23.98
N VAL A 183 9.17 -13.69 -22.85
CA VAL A 183 9.56 -15.10 -22.82
C VAL A 183 8.51 -15.94 -23.56
N GLY A 184 8.98 -16.73 -24.53
CA GLY A 184 8.15 -17.62 -25.33
C GLY A 184 7.64 -17.02 -26.65
N ASP A 185 7.99 -15.77 -26.99
CA ASP A 185 7.59 -15.19 -28.28
C ASP A 185 8.44 -15.73 -29.46
N ASP A 186 9.70 -16.11 -29.23
CA ASP A 186 10.66 -16.50 -30.29
C ASP A 186 11.09 -17.99 -30.26
N GLY A 187 10.26 -18.91 -29.73
CA GLY A 187 10.61 -20.32 -29.54
C GLY A 187 9.69 -21.33 -30.24
N PRO A 188 10.18 -22.56 -30.57
CA PRO A 188 9.40 -23.59 -31.27
C PRO A 188 8.21 -24.13 -30.45
N SER A 189 8.29 -24.08 -29.12
CA SER A 189 7.18 -24.38 -28.21
C SER A 189 6.23 -23.19 -28.01
N GLY A 190 6.69 -21.95 -28.23
CA GLY A 190 5.89 -20.75 -28.03
C GLY A 190 5.42 -20.51 -26.58
N ARG A 191 4.80 -19.36 -26.31
CA ARG A 191 4.23 -19.00 -24.99
C ARG A 191 3.20 -20.01 -24.48
N PHE A 192 2.45 -20.62 -25.39
CA PHE A 192 1.29 -21.47 -25.12
C PHE A 192 1.51 -22.97 -25.38
N GLY A 193 2.71 -23.39 -25.79
CA GLY A 193 2.97 -24.80 -26.05
C GLY A 193 3.26 -25.60 -24.79
N GLN A 194 3.49 -26.89 -25.00
CA GLN A 194 3.86 -27.83 -23.96
C GLN A 194 5.17 -27.38 -23.30
N PHE A 195 5.17 -27.17 -21.98
CA PHE A 195 6.27 -26.57 -21.20
C PHE A 195 6.53 -25.07 -21.49
N GLY A 196 5.56 -24.35 -22.06
CA GLY A 196 5.63 -22.89 -22.17
C GLY A 196 5.34 -22.21 -20.83
N ILE A 197 5.70 -20.93 -20.71
CA ILE A 197 5.50 -20.12 -19.48
C ILE A 197 4.04 -20.10 -19.00
N MET A 198 3.08 -20.24 -19.91
CA MET A 198 1.67 -20.31 -19.55
C MET A 198 1.32 -21.59 -18.78
N ASP A 199 1.98 -22.72 -19.09
CA ASP A 199 1.78 -24.00 -18.41
C ASP A 199 2.30 -23.91 -16.96
N ASP A 200 3.49 -23.36 -16.77
CA ASP A 200 4.08 -23.12 -15.44
C ASP A 200 3.22 -22.15 -14.61
N ALA A 201 2.79 -21.04 -15.21
CA ALA A 201 1.91 -20.07 -14.56
C ALA A 201 0.56 -20.69 -14.19
N TRP A 202 0.01 -21.54 -15.05
CA TRP A 202 -1.22 -22.27 -14.78
C TRP A 202 -1.05 -23.29 -13.66
N GLN A 203 0.06 -24.03 -13.60
CA GLN A 203 0.35 -24.98 -12.53
C GLN A 203 0.44 -24.27 -11.18
N MET A 204 1.19 -23.17 -11.12
CA MET A 204 1.31 -22.33 -9.92
C MET A 204 -0.06 -21.77 -9.50
N TRP A 205 -0.83 -21.23 -10.44
CA TRP A 205 -2.18 -20.75 -10.18
C TRP A 205 -3.07 -21.87 -9.63
N ARG A 206 -3.02 -23.07 -10.21
CA ARG A 206 -3.83 -24.22 -9.80
C ARG A 206 -3.51 -24.68 -8.39
N GLU A 207 -2.22 -24.68 -8.01
CA GLU A 207 -1.79 -24.98 -6.65
C GLU A 207 -2.44 -24.00 -5.66
N LYS A 208 -2.27 -22.68 -5.88
CA LYS A 208 -2.83 -21.66 -4.99
C LYS A 208 -4.36 -21.61 -5.02
N LYS A 209 -4.97 -21.96 -6.16
CA LYS A 209 -6.42 -22.05 -6.26
C LYS A 209 -6.96 -23.21 -5.42
N MET A 210 -6.24 -24.33 -5.34
CA MET A 210 -6.62 -25.44 -4.47
C MET A 210 -6.59 -25.01 -3.00
N ASP A 211 -5.54 -24.30 -2.57
CA ASP A 211 -5.43 -23.76 -1.22
C ASP A 211 -6.60 -22.81 -0.89
N GLU A 212 -6.93 -21.89 -1.81
CA GLU A 212 -8.07 -20.96 -1.67
C GLU A 212 -9.41 -21.72 -1.53
N VAL A 213 -9.64 -22.74 -2.37
CA VAL A 213 -10.88 -23.53 -2.33
C VAL A 213 -11.01 -24.29 -1.01
N LEU A 214 -9.94 -24.96 -0.55
CA LEU A 214 -9.95 -25.71 0.71
C LEU A 214 -10.19 -24.79 1.91
N ALA A 215 -9.47 -23.66 1.97
CA ALA A 215 -9.65 -22.68 3.04
C ALA A 215 -11.05 -22.04 3.02
N GLY A 216 -11.56 -21.69 1.83
CA GLY A 216 -12.89 -21.11 1.64
C GLY A 216 -14.02 -22.07 2.05
N GLN A 217 -13.92 -23.35 1.69
CA GLN A 217 -14.90 -24.36 2.10
C GLN A 217 -14.88 -24.59 3.62
N LEU A 218 -13.71 -24.65 4.23
CA LEU A 218 -13.59 -24.74 5.69
C LEU A 218 -14.25 -23.54 6.38
N LEU A 219 -13.97 -22.33 5.90
CA LEU A 219 -14.54 -21.10 6.44
C LEU A 219 -16.06 -21.07 6.32
N GLN A 220 -16.60 -21.48 5.17
CA GLN A 220 -18.04 -21.58 4.96
C GLN A 220 -18.67 -22.65 5.87
N HIS A 221 -18.02 -23.79 6.07
CA HIS A 221 -18.51 -24.83 6.96
C HIS A 221 -18.57 -24.34 8.42
N VAL A 222 -17.49 -23.72 8.91
CA VAL A 222 -17.43 -23.14 10.26
C VAL A 222 -18.49 -22.05 10.43
N SER A 223 -18.74 -21.22 9.42
CA SER A 223 -19.77 -20.15 9.49
C SER A 223 -21.21 -20.68 9.70
N LYS A 224 -21.46 -21.94 9.31
CA LYS A 224 -22.75 -22.61 9.50
C LYS A 224 -22.83 -23.42 10.79
N GLN A 225 -21.68 -23.71 11.42
CA GLN A 225 -21.60 -24.47 12.65
C GLN A 225 -21.72 -23.54 13.86
N GLY A 226 -22.75 -23.75 14.67
CA GLY A 226 -23.03 -22.95 15.87
C GLY A 226 -24.46 -22.43 15.84
N ASN A 227 -25.10 -22.39 17.02
CA ASN A 227 -26.42 -21.80 17.16
C ASN A 227 -26.33 -20.29 16.87
N ASN A 228 -26.61 -19.88 15.62
CA ASN A 228 -26.94 -18.48 15.31
C ASN A 228 -28.23 -18.01 16.01
N ASN A 229 -28.92 -18.92 16.73
CA ASN A 229 -30.10 -18.68 17.56
C ASN A 229 -29.83 -18.45 19.05
N ASN A 230 -28.58 -18.29 19.51
CA ASN A 230 -28.36 -17.67 20.82
C ASN A 230 -28.32 -16.15 20.65
N GLY A 231 -29.51 -15.55 20.65
CA GLY A 231 -29.67 -14.12 20.87
C GLY A 231 -28.88 -13.70 22.09
N VAL A 232 -28.20 -12.55 22.02
CA VAL A 232 -27.40 -11.99 23.11
C VAL A 232 -26.60 -13.09 23.78
N ALA A 233 -25.45 -13.47 23.22
CA ALA A 233 -24.41 -14.06 24.04
C ALA A 233 -24.30 -13.15 25.27
N LYS A 234 -24.91 -13.59 26.38
CA LYS A 234 -24.91 -12.92 27.67
C LYS A 234 -23.48 -12.49 27.80
N ALA A 235 -23.25 -11.18 27.85
CA ALA A 235 -21.95 -10.63 28.06
C ALA A 235 -21.36 -11.38 29.25
N VAL A 236 -20.52 -12.38 28.98
CA VAL A 236 -19.44 -12.73 29.89
C VAL A 236 -18.83 -11.37 30.12
N THR A 237 -18.89 -10.91 31.37
CA THR A 237 -18.47 -9.61 31.87
C THR A 237 -17.04 -9.34 31.43
N THR A 238 -16.92 -8.98 30.16
CA THR A 238 -15.72 -8.51 29.52
C THR A 238 -15.63 -7.09 30.02
N SER A 239 -14.56 -6.83 30.75
CA SER A 239 -14.28 -5.50 31.28
C SER A 239 -14.49 -4.46 30.17
N ALA A 240 -15.00 -3.28 30.52
CA ALA A 240 -15.26 -2.20 29.57
C ALA A 240 -14.06 -1.89 28.64
N ALA A 241 -12.85 -2.28 29.04
CA ALA A 241 -11.62 -2.22 28.25
C ALA A 241 -11.62 -3.12 26.99
N VAL A 242 -12.22 -4.32 27.02
CA VAL A 242 -12.30 -5.21 25.84
C VAL A 242 -13.38 -4.72 24.87
N ALA A 243 -14.49 -4.19 25.39
CA ALA A 243 -15.54 -3.57 24.57
C ALA A 243 -15.08 -2.28 23.85
N ALA A 244 -14.01 -1.64 24.33
CA ALA A 244 -13.43 -0.44 23.73
C ALA A 244 -12.29 -0.74 22.73
N SER A 245 -11.88 -2.01 22.59
CA SER A 245 -10.78 -2.42 21.72
C SER A 245 -11.20 -2.42 20.25
N VAL A 246 -10.40 -1.77 19.41
CA VAL A 246 -10.61 -1.64 17.97
C VAL A 246 -9.68 -2.60 17.24
N LYS A 247 -10.24 -3.51 16.43
CA LYS A 247 -9.44 -4.33 15.52
C LYS A 247 -9.03 -3.49 14.30
N VAL A 248 -7.73 -3.32 14.11
CA VAL A 248 -7.12 -2.56 13.00
C VAL A 248 -6.48 -3.51 12.01
N PHE A 249 -6.78 -3.33 10.72
CA PHE A 249 -6.23 -4.10 9.61
C PHE A 249 -5.19 -3.28 8.84
N GLU A 250 -4.10 -3.93 8.42
CA GLU A 250 -2.91 -3.28 7.84
C GLU A 250 -2.51 -3.92 6.49
N GLY A 251 -3.44 -4.61 5.83
CA GLY A 251 -3.23 -5.26 4.54
C GLY A 251 -2.69 -6.71 4.60
N GLY A 252 -2.35 -7.22 5.79
CA GLY A 252 -1.99 -8.62 6.00
C GLY A 252 -3.19 -9.53 6.29
N ASN A 253 -2.91 -10.80 6.62
CA ASN A 253 -3.91 -11.86 6.85
C ASN A 253 -4.79 -11.68 8.10
N GLY A 254 -4.50 -10.69 8.94
CA GLY A 254 -5.13 -10.52 10.24
C GLY A 254 -5.27 -9.06 10.66
N GLY A 255 -6.09 -8.85 11.69
CA GLY A 255 -6.22 -7.54 12.33
C GLY A 255 -5.60 -7.57 13.72
N ARG A 256 -4.88 -6.50 14.08
CA ARG A 256 -4.33 -6.29 15.41
C ARG A 256 -5.39 -5.66 16.30
N LEU A 257 -5.57 -6.21 17.50
CA LEU A 257 -6.34 -5.52 18.54
C LEU A 257 -5.53 -4.33 19.05
N SER A 258 -6.00 -3.14 18.74
CA SER A 258 -5.56 -1.90 19.37
C SER A 258 -6.61 -1.53 20.41
N GLY A 259 -6.23 -0.90 21.53
CA GLY A 259 -7.21 -0.41 22.50
C GLY A 259 -8.09 0.70 21.89
N LYS A 260 -8.24 1.81 22.61
CA LYS A 260 -8.84 3.00 22.00
C LYS A 260 -7.88 3.54 20.93
N TYR A 261 -8.29 3.55 19.68
CA TYR A 261 -7.51 4.14 18.59
C TYR A 261 -7.31 5.65 18.84
N PRO A 262 -6.06 6.14 19.01
CA PRO A 262 -5.81 7.51 19.45
C PRO A 262 -5.92 8.56 18.33
N GLY A 263 -5.91 8.14 17.07
CA GLY A 263 -5.73 9.02 15.91
C GLY A 263 -4.25 9.22 15.56
N VAL A 264 -3.92 9.24 14.28
CA VAL A 264 -2.54 9.35 13.75
C VAL A 264 -1.82 10.56 14.33
N MET A 265 -2.47 11.73 14.33
CA MET A 265 -1.86 12.99 14.78
C MET A 265 -1.62 13.04 16.30
N ASN A 266 -2.26 12.15 17.07
CA ASN A 266 -2.07 12.04 18.52
C ASN A 266 -1.08 10.93 18.91
N MET A 267 -0.51 10.21 17.94
CA MET A 267 0.49 9.18 18.21
C MET A 267 1.82 9.79 18.62
N LYS A 268 2.66 8.99 19.30
CA LYS A 268 4.03 9.39 19.63
C LYS A 268 4.77 9.78 18.35
N LEU A 269 5.32 10.99 18.32
CA LEU A 269 6.14 11.48 17.22
C LEU A 269 7.54 10.84 17.28
N LEU A 270 8.10 10.55 16.12
CA LEU A 270 9.46 10.02 15.97
C LEU A 270 10.50 11.15 15.93
N GLU A 271 11.77 10.79 16.11
CA GLU A 271 12.91 11.70 15.91
C GLU A 271 12.88 12.25 14.47
N SER A 272 13.27 13.51 14.26
CA SER A 272 13.30 14.08 12.91
C SER A 272 14.36 13.38 12.03
N ALA A 273 14.26 13.55 10.71
CA ALA A 273 15.26 13.00 9.81
C ALA A 273 16.68 13.53 10.11
N ASP A 274 16.79 14.83 10.40
CA ASP A 274 18.07 15.48 10.73
C ASP A 274 18.65 14.97 12.04
N GLU A 275 17.82 14.83 13.09
CA GLU A 275 18.24 14.25 14.37
C GLU A 275 18.75 12.81 14.20
N GLN A 276 18.06 11.99 13.40
CA GLN A 276 18.47 10.61 13.12
C GLN A 276 19.79 10.56 12.32
N ASN A 277 19.93 11.43 11.32
CA ASN A 277 21.13 11.55 10.49
C ASN A 277 22.35 11.98 11.32
N ASP A 278 22.21 13.00 12.17
CA ASP A 278 23.26 13.52 13.04
C ASP A 278 23.72 12.48 14.05
N LYS A 279 22.77 11.81 14.71
CA LYS A 279 23.05 10.74 15.67
C LYS A 279 23.81 9.60 15.02
N TYR A 280 23.47 9.25 13.78
CA TYR A 280 24.19 8.25 13.00
C TYR A 280 25.61 8.70 12.65
N ALA A 281 25.78 9.95 12.18
CA ALA A 281 27.07 10.52 11.81
C ALA A 281 28.03 10.57 13.00
N ARG A 282 27.55 11.05 14.16
CA ARG A 282 28.32 11.05 15.42
C ARG A 282 28.73 9.65 15.84
N ARG A 283 27.83 8.67 15.72
CA ARG A 283 28.14 7.25 15.99
C ARG A 283 29.20 6.68 15.03
N LYS A 284 29.34 7.24 13.83
CA LYS A 284 30.37 6.87 12.85
C LYS A 284 31.67 7.68 12.97
N GLY A 285 31.78 8.56 13.97
CA GLY A 285 32.98 9.34 14.25
C GLY A 285 33.06 10.69 13.54
N TYR A 286 31.98 11.13 12.89
CA TYR A 286 31.89 12.46 12.28
C TYR A 286 31.36 13.49 13.30
N LYS A 287 31.57 14.78 13.03
CA LYS A 287 31.05 15.85 13.89
C LYS A 287 29.51 15.89 13.89
N ASP A 288 28.92 15.78 12.70
CA ASP A 288 27.49 15.85 12.43
C ASP A 288 27.18 15.28 11.02
N ALA A 289 25.91 15.28 10.63
CA ALA A 289 25.45 14.81 9.32
C ALA A 289 26.02 15.63 8.15
N GLU A 290 26.28 16.92 8.34
CA GLU A 290 26.86 17.79 7.31
C GLU A 290 28.31 17.41 7.05
N ASP A 291 29.11 17.24 8.09
CA ASP A 291 30.49 16.79 8.02
C ASP A 291 30.60 15.41 7.35
N MET A 292 29.73 14.47 7.72
CA MET A 292 29.68 13.15 7.08
C MET A 292 29.39 13.24 5.58
N ARG A 293 28.43 14.08 5.18
CA ARG A 293 28.07 14.27 3.77
C ARG A 293 29.17 14.96 2.99
N ALA A 294 29.78 16.01 3.54
CA ALA A 294 30.91 16.69 2.92
C ALA A 294 32.05 15.69 2.67
N GLN A 295 32.50 14.98 3.71
CA GLN A 295 33.61 14.04 3.59
C GLN A 295 33.31 12.84 2.66
N LYS A 296 32.07 12.34 2.63
CA LYS A 296 31.68 11.28 1.68
C LYS A 296 31.52 11.80 0.26
N GLY A 297 30.97 12.99 0.08
CA GLY A 297 30.87 13.66 -1.22
C GLY A 297 32.24 13.88 -1.84
N PHE A 298 33.23 14.33 -1.06
CA PHE A 298 34.62 14.43 -1.49
C PHE A 298 35.23 13.07 -1.88
N LYS A 299 34.91 11.98 -1.17
CA LYS A 299 35.38 10.63 -1.55
C LYS A 299 34.73 10.10 -2.82
N SER A 300 33.46 10.41 -3.07
CA SER A 300 32.75 10.02 -4.30
C SER A 300 33.26 10.82 -5.50
N ALA A 301 33.41 12.14 -5.36
CA ALA A 301 33.93 13.01 -6.41
C ALA A 301 35.40 12.67 -6.76
N LYS A 302 36.24 12.40 -5.75
CA LYS A 302 37.62 11.97 -5.98
C LYS A 302 37.71 10.59 -6.64
N ALA A 303 36.79 9.67 -6.32
CA ALA A 303 36.73 8.36 -6.97
C ALA A 303 36.30 8.48 -8.44
N GLU A 304 35.37 9.38 -8.76
CA GLU A 304 34.98 9.69 -10.15
C GLU A 304 36.12 10.37 -10.93
N GLU A 305 36.84 11.31 -10.30
CA GLU A 305 37.97 12.05 -10.89
C GLU A 305 39.19 11.16 -11.17
N ASP A 306 39.51 10.22 -10.26
CA ASP A 306 40.57 9.21 -10.47
C ASP A 306 40.20 8.20 -11.57
N THR A 307 38.90 7.87 -11.76
CA THR A 307 38.49 7.04 -12.92
C THR A 307 38.59 7.79 -14.24
N THR A 308 38.25 9.08 -14.29
CA THR A 308 38.37 9.88 -15.52
C THR A 308 39.81 10.17 -15.92
N MET A 309 40.74 10.22 -14.97
CA MET A 309 42.18 10.44 -15.21
C MET A 309 42.95 9.15 -15.54
N ALA A 310 42.31 7.98 -15.44
CA ALA A 310 42.89 6.68 -15.80
C ALA A 310 42.56 6.25 -17.25
N ASP A 311 41.65 6.98 -17.92
CA ASP A 311 41.22 6.75 -19.30
C ASP A 311 41.79 7.80 -20.30
N GLU A 312 42.72 8.67 -19.86
CA GLU A 312 43.60 9.51 -20.72
C GLU A 312 45.03 8.96 -20.78
#